data_AF-A0A5C6M0R6-F1
#
_entry.id   AF-A0A5C6M0R6-F1
#
_cell.length_a   1.000
_cell.length_b   1.000
_cell.length_c   1.000
_cell.angle_alpha   90.00
_cell.angle_beta   90.00
_cell.angle_gamma   90.00
#
_symmetry.space_group_name_H-M   'P 1'
#
loop_
_entity.id
_entity.type
_entity.pdbx_description
1 polymer ?
#
loop_
_entity_poly.entity_id
_entity_poly.type
_entity_poly.pdbx_seq_one_letter_code
_entity_poly.pdbx_strand_id
1 'polypeptide(L)'
;MEFKIERFVIRGLHQTRDYDIEIRNNRIVMVGVNGLGKTTVVNLLYLVLSRQWDRVLEYNFQSVSLTINQTEYTIKTEQDRETSDESVAIRLRSELARLVPREHFNSLSPSMFDYWASLAMNHGRDVLARELDRKTSIPSAVCRRFAASFSLEPKSFNKEMLATLDECLKQLALDCQIL
;
A
#
# COMPACT_ATOMS: atom_id res chain seq x y z
N MET A 1 -13.03 -29.26 4.12
CA MET A 1 -13.64 -28.35 3.13
C MET A 1 -12.52 -27.86 2.24
N GLU A 2 -12.74 -27.81 0.92
CA GLU A 2 -11.75 -27.22 0.01
C GLU A 2 -11.83 -25.70 0.16
N PHE A 3 -10.70 -25.07 0.50
CA PHE A 3 -10.65 -23.63 0.70
C PHE A 3 -10.72 -22.92 -0.65
N LYS A 4 -11.64 -21.96 -0.77
CA LYS A 4 -11.92 -21.29 -2.03
C LYS A 4 -11.84 -19.78 -1.89
N ILE A 5 -10.93 -19.18 -2.64
CA ILE A 5 -10.88 -17.73 -2.84
C ILE A 5 -11.76 -17.41 -4.06
N GLU A 6 -12.73 -16.53 -3.88
CA GLU A 6 -13.82 -16.34 -4.85
C GLU A 6 -13.82 -14.96 -5.48
N ARG A 7 -13.37 -13.94 -4.75
CA ARG A 7 -13.43 -12.56 -5.23
C ARG A 7 -12.37 -11.69 -4.55
N PHE A 8 -11.82 -10.76 -5.31
CA PHE A 8 -10.92 -9.73 -4.83
C PHE A 8 -11.38 -8.36 -5.31
N VAL A 9 -11.68 -7.46 -4.37
CA VAL A 9 -12.19 -6.12 -4.66
C VAL A 9 -11.21 -5.09 -4.12
N ILE A 10 -10.91 -4.08 -4.93
CA ILE A 10 -10.13 -2.91 -4.51
C ILE A 10 -10.97 -1.68 -4.81
N ARG A 11 -11.16 -0.80 -3.82
CA ARG A 11 -11.87 0.47 -3.99
C ARG A 11 -10.93 1.64 -3.86
N GLY A 12 -11.07 2.63 -4.76
CA GLY A 12 -10.31 3.88 -4.73
C GLY A 12 -8.80 3.73 -4.89
N LEU A 13 -8.33 2.74 -5.65
CA LEU A 13 -6.91 2.56 -5.93
C LEU A 13 -6.37 3.78 -6.69
N HIS A 14 -5.30 4.38 -6.19
CA HIS A 14 -4.74 5.65 -6.64
C HIS A 14 -5.84 6.73 -6.81
N GLN A 15 -6.82 6.73 -5.90
CA GLN A 15 -7.95 7.67 -5.83
C GLN A 15 -8.87 7.70 -7.06
N THR A 16 -8.68 6.80 -8.03
CA THR A 16 -9.31 6.93 -9.36
C THR A 16 -9.91 5.65 -9.89
N ARG A 17 -9.57 4.48 -9.33
CA ARG A 17 -9.95 3.19 -9.92
C ARG A 17 -10.48 2.20 -8.90
N ASP A 18 -11.58 1.57 -9.27
CA ASP A 18 -12.13 0.42 -8.59
C ASP A 18 -11.88 -0.84 -9.42
N TYR A 19 -11.54 -1.94 -8.74
CA TYR A 19 -11.38 -3.24 -9.34
C TYR A 19 -12.25 -4.25 -8.61
N ASP A 20 -12.90 -5.11 -9.39
CA ASP A 20 -13.76 -6.16 -8.90
C ASP A 20 -13.47 -7.41 -9.71
N ILE A 21 -12.75 -8.35 -9.09
CA ILE A 21 -12.17 -9.50 -9.77
C ILE A 21 -12.77 -10.75 -9.16
N GLU A 22 -13.43 -11.53 -10.02
CA GLU A 22 -13.89 -12.85 -9.67
C GLU A 22 -12.82 -13.90 -9.94
N ILE A 23 -12.68 -14.84 -9.01
CA ILE A 23 -11.78 -15.98 -9.10
C ILE A 23 -12.63 -17.21 -9.37
N ARG A 24 -12.59 -17.69 -10.60
CA ARG A 24 -13.37 -18.85 -11.05
C ARG A 24 -12.43 -20.01 -11.33
N ASN A 25 -12.70 -21.17 -10.72
CA ASN A 25 -11.90 -22.38 -10.91
C ASN A 25 -10.40 -22.14 -10.67
N ASN A 26 -10.07 -21.41 -9.60
CA ASN A 26 -8.70 -20.99 -9.24
C ASN A 26 -7.97 -20.24 -10.36
N ARG A 27 -8.69 -19.45 -11.18
CA ARG A 27 -8.15 -18.67 -12.28
C ARG A 27 -8.70 -17.26 -12.26
N ILE A 28 -7.85 -16.32 -12.67
CA ILE A 28 -8.19 -14.93 -12.94
C ILE A 28 -7.82 -14.65 -14.40
N VAL A 29 -8.72 -14.02 -15.15
CA VAL A 29 -8.44 -13.53 -16.50
C VAL A 29 -8.57 -12.02 -16.49
N MET A 30 -7.47 -11.31 -16.71
CA MET A 30 -7.42 -9.84 -16.79
C MET A 30 -6.96 -9.41 -18.18
N VAL A 31 -7.84 -8.72 -18.91
CA VAL A 31 -7.56 -8.20 -20.25
C VAL A 31 -7.58 -6.67 -20.23
N GLY A 32 -6.60 -6.05 -20.88
CA GLY A 32 -6.52 -4.60 -21.02
C GLY A 32 -5.17 -4.17 -21.59
N VAL A 33 -5.06 -2.93 -22.06
CA VAL A 33 -3.80 -2.37 -22.55
C VAL A 33 -2.73 -2.31 -21.45
N ASN A 34 -1.47 -2.22 -21.85
CA ASN A 34 -0.36 -2.03 -20.93
C ASN A 34 -0.52 -0.72 -20.16
N GLY A 35 -0.18 -0.72 -18.87
CA GLY A 35 -0.37 0.44 -18.00
C GLY A 35 -1.77 0.60 -17.38
N LEU A 36 -2.74 -0.28 -17.69
CA LEU A 36 -4.07 -0.21 -17.06
C LEU A 36 -4.13 -0.66 -15.59
N GLY A 37 -3.03 -1.15 -15.01
CA GLY A 37 -2.98 -1.55 -13.60
C GLY A 37 -3.12 -3.05 -13.33
N LYS A 38 -3.14 -3.90 -14.37
CA LYS A 38 -3.22 -5.37 -14.21
C LYS A 38 -2.16 -5.91 -13.22
N THR A 39 -0.90 -5.52 -13.41
CA THR A 39 0.20 -5.93 -12.53
C THR A 39 0.02 -5.38 -11.10
N THR A 40 -0.48 -4.15 -10.96
CA THR A 40 -0.77 -3.54 -9.66
C THR A 40 -1.79 -4.37 -8.89
N VAL A 41 -2.86 -4.81 -9.55
CA VAL A 41 -3.91 -5.61 -8.91
C VAL A 41 -3.39 -7.00 -8.53
N VAL A 42 -2.68 -7.69 -9.42
CA VAL A 42 -2.04 -8.98 -9.11
C VAL A 42 -1.08 -8.86 -7.93
N ASN A 43 -0.28 -7.80 -7.91
CA ASN A 43 0.69 -7.60 -6.83
C ASN A 43 -0.02 -7.32 -5.50
N LEU A 44 -1.09 -6.52 -5.49
CA LEU A 44 -1.86 -6.28 -4.27
C LEU A 44 -2.53 -7.56 -3.75
N LEU A 45 -3.10 -8.38 -4.65
CA LEU A 45 -3.63 -9.69 -4.28
C LEU A 45 -2.53 -10.56 -3.65
N TYR A 46 -1.35 -10.63 -4.27
CA TYR A 46 -0.22 -11.37 -3.72
C TYR A 46 0.19 -10.88 -2.33
N LEU A 47 0.31 -9.56 -2.12
CA LEU A 47 0.70 -8.99 -0.82
C LEU A 47 -0.31 -9.31 0.28
N VAL A 48 -1.62 -9.28 -0.04
CA VAL A 48 -2.68 -9.68 0.89
C VAL A 48 -2.58 -11.16 1.22
N LEU A 49 -2.51 -12.04 0.23
CA LEU A 49 -2.45 -13.49 0.46
C LEU A 49 -1.18 -13.93 1.21
N SER A 50 -0.07 -13.21 0.99
CA SER A 50 1.20 -13.44 1.70
C SER A 50 1.33 -12.66 3.01
N ARG A 51 0.27 -11.96 3.45
CA ARG A 51 0.21 -11.24 4.72
C ARG A 51 1.31 -10.17 4.89
N GLN A 52 1.76 -9.57 3.79
CA GLN A 52 2.77 -8.50 3.77
C GLN A 52 2.14 -7.12 4.00
N TRP A 53 1.50 -6.92 5.15
CA TRP A 53 0.64 -5.78 5.44
C TRP A 53 1.34 -4.41 5.32
N ASP A 54 2.60 -4.31 5.73
CA ASP A 54 3.39 -3.06 5.59
C ASP A 54 3.54 -2.65 4.12
N ARG A 55 3.68 -3.62 3.23
CA ARG A 55 3.75 -3.38 1.78
C ARG A 55 2.38 -3.10 1.17
N VAL A 56 1.30 -3.58 1.78
CA VAL A 56 -0.06 -3.19 1.40
C VAL A 56 -0.28 -1.71 1.74
N LEU A 57 0.25 -1.21 2.86
CA LEU A 57 0.18 0.22 3.24
C LEU A 57 0.90 1.17 2.27
N GLU A 58 1.83 0.67 1.45
CA GLU A 58 2.48 1.45 0.37
C GLU A 58 1.49 1.88 -0.72
N TYR A 59 0.32 1.24 -0.80
CA TYR A 59 -0.71 1.53 -1.79
C TYR A 59 -1.73 2.53 -1.24
N ASN A 60 -2.12 3.47 -2.11
CA ASN A 60 -3.22 4.37 -1.81
C ASN A 60 -4.54 3.77 -2.32
N PHE A 61 -5.33 3.19 -1.43
CA PHE A 61 -6.67 2.69 -1.70
C PHE A 61 -7.62 3.06 -0.54
N GLN A 62 -8.93 2.95 -0.76
CA GLN A 62 -9.95 3.13 0.27
C GLN A 62 -10.21 1.83 1.03
N SER A 63 -10.42 0.73 0.30
CA SER A 63 -10.56 -0.60 0.88
C SER A 63 -10.04 -1.69 -0.04
N VAL A 64 -9.70 -2.82 0.58
CA VAL A 64 -9.45 -4.09 -0.11
C VAL A 64 -10.34 -5.14 0.53
N SER A 65 -11.03 -5.92 -0.29
CA SER A 65 -11.90 -7.00 0.16
C SER A 65 -11.50 -8.31 -0.50
N LEU A 66 -11.47 -9.39 0.28
CA LEU A 66 -11.20 -10.75 -0.17
C LEU A 66 -12.36 -11.64 0.26
N THR A 67 -13.00 -12.32 -0.68
CA THR A 67 -14.03 -13.31 -0.38
C THR A 67 -13.42 -14.70 -0.34
N ILE A 68 -13.51 -15.33 0.83
CA ILE A 68 -13.01 -16.67 1.11
C ILE A 68 -14.19 -17.49 1.63
N ASN A 69 -14.47 -18.65 1.03
CA ASN A 69 -15.54 -19.54 1.46
C ASN A 69 -16.85 -18.78 1.72
N GLN A 70 -17.27 -17.95 0.77
CA GLN A 70 -18.47 -17.10 0.82
C GLN A 70 -18.46 -15.99 1.89
N THR A 71 -17.40 -15.87 2.67
CA THR A 71 -17.23 -14.82 3.68
C THR A 71 -16.36 -13.71 3.11
N GLU A 72 -16.87 -12.48 3.13
CA GLU A 72 -16.12 -11.30 2.70
C GLU A 72 -15.36 -10.68 3.87
N TYR A 73 -14.05 -10.55 3.71
CA TYR A 73 -13.17 -9.86 4.64
C TYR A 73 -12.76 -8.54 4.03
N THR A 74 -13.05 -7.42 4.70
CA THR A 74 -12.74 -6.08 4.19
C THR A 74 -11.80 -5.34 5.12
N ILE A 75 -10.61 -5.02 4.60
CA ILE A 75 -9.67 -4.10 5.25
C ILE A 75 -9.84 -2.70 4.66
N LYS A 76 -9.85 -1.70 5.54
CA LYS A 76 -9.92 -0.29 5.17
C LYS A 76 -8.73 0.45 5.77
N THR A 77 -8.23 1.45 5.06
CA THR A 77 -7.26 2.36 5.67
C THR A 77 -8.02 3.32 6.58
N GLU A 78 -7.70 3.30 7.86
CA GLU A 78 -8.23 4.23 8.84
C GLU A 78 -7.15 5.27 9.19
N GLN A 79 -7.62 6.48 9.51
CA GLN A 79 -6.77 7.46 10.15
C GLN A 79 -6.60 7.03 11.59
N ASP A 80 -5.39 6.64 11.94
CA ASP A 80 -5.09 6.22 13.29
C ASP A 80 -4.04 7.18 13.84
N ARG A 81 -4.44 7.95 14.84
CA ARG A 81 -3.59 8.96 15.48
C ARG A 81 -2.53 8.33 16.39
N GLU A 82 -2.66 7.03 16.70
CA GLU A 82 -1.68 6.28 17.47
C GLU A 82 -0.60 5.66 16.56
N THR A 83 -0.81 5.60 15.24
CA THR A 83 0.20 5.04 14.34
C THR A 83 1.38 5.99 14.18
N SER A 84 2.59 5.41 14.21
CA SER A 84 3.88 6.08 14.20
C SER A 84 4.24 6.70 12.85
N ASP A 85 5.30 7.51 12.87
CA ASP A 85 6.05 8.04 11.71
C ASP A 85 6.34 6.97 10.63
N GLU A 86 6.35 5.68 10.99
CA GLU A 86 6.63 4.53 10.12
C GLU A 86 5.65 4.41 8.95
N SER A 87 4.33 4.52 9.19
CA SER A 87 3.33 4.42 8.11
C SER A 87 3.50 5.56 7.11
N VAL A 88 3.91 6.74 7.58
CA VAL A 88 4.19 7.91 6.74
C VAL A 88 5.49 7.69 5.97
N ALA A 89 6.53 7.14 6.60
CA ALA A 89 7.81 6.81 5.97
C ALA A 89 7.65 5.79 4.83
N ILE A 90 6.89 4.71 5.06
CA ILE A 90 6.59 3.67 4.06
C ILE A 90 5.95 4.30 2.82
N ARG A 91 4.93 5.15 3.00
CA ARG A 91 4.26 5.83 1.88
C ARG A 91 5.16 6.85 1.20
N LEU A 92 5.93 7.60 1.98
CA LEU A 92 6.88 8.59 1.46
C LEU A 92 7.89 7.91 0.53
N ARG A 93 8.42 6.75 0.97
CA ARG A 93 9.31 5.90 0.19
C ARG A 93 8.64 5.43 -1.11
N SER A 94 7.42 4.89 -1.03
CA SER A 94 6.65 4.39 -2.19
C SER A 94 6.40 5.49 -3.24
N GLU A 95 5.99 6.68 -2.81
CA GLU A 95 5.70 7.77 -3.74
C GLU A 95 6.98 8.40 -4.32
N LEU A 96 8.05 8.56 -3.52
CA LEU A 96 9.33 9.06 -4.02
C LEU A 96 9.99 8.12 -5.02
N ALA A 97 9.81 6.79 -4.87
CA ALA A 97 10.31 5.81 -5.83
C ALA A 97 9.75 6.03 -7.26
N ARG A 98 8.62 6.72 -7.39
CA ARG A 98 7.99 7.06 -8.68
C ARG A 98 8.52 8.36 -9.28
N LEU A 99 9.13 9.22 -8.47
CA LEU A 99 9.59 10.55 -8.85
C LEU A 99 11.10 10.62 -9.08
N VAL A 100 11.85 9.74 -8.41
CA VAL A 100 13.31 9.73 -8.40
C VAL A 100 13.84 8.63 -9.32
N PRO A 101 14.84 8.89 -10.18
CA PRO A 101 15.51 7.85 -10.95
C PRO A 101 16.00 6.71 -10.03
N ARG A 102 15.81 5.46 -10.46
CA ARG A 102 16.05 4.28 -9.61
C ARG A 102 17.44 4.25 -8.98
N GLU A 103 18.48 4.64 -9.73
CA GLU A 103 19.85 4.72 -9.22
C GLU A 103 19.99 5.71 -8.06
N HIS A 104 19.43 6.91 -8.22
CA HIS A 104 19.42 7.91 -7.16
C HIS A 104 18.57 7.46 -5.97
N PHE A 105 17.40 6.87 -6.22
CA PHE A 105 16.55 6.35 -5.16
C PHE A 105 17.24 5.26 -4.33
N ASN A 106 17.97 4.35 -4.97
CA ASN A 106 18.72 3.29 -4.29
C ASN A 106 19.89 3.83 -3.45
N SER A 107 20.39 5.03 -3.75
CA SER A 107 21.40 5.71 -2.93
C SER A 107 20.81 6.28 -1.64
N LEU A 108 19.47 6.38 -1.54
CA LEU A 108 18.80 6.88 -0.35
C LEU A 108 18.70 5.77 0.72
N SER A 109 19.33 6.01 1.88
CA SER A 109 19.19 5.15 3.06
C SER A 109 17.72 5.05 3.52
N PRO A 110 17.23 3.85 3.90
CA PRO A 110 15.91 3.67 4.52
C PRO A 110 15.63 4.64 5.68
N SER A 111 16.62 4.88 6.54
CA SER A 111 16.49 5.79 7.69
C SER A 111 16.21 7.25 7.33
N MET A 112 16.48 7.68 6.08
CA MET A 112 16.12 9.02 5.65
C MET A 112 14.61 9.19 5.50
N PHE A 113 13.88 8.14 5.14
CA PHE A 113 12.43 8.21 5.02
C PHE A 113 11.77 8.32 6.40
N ASP A 114 12.30 7.64 7.41
CA ASP A 114 11.86 7.77 8.80
C ASP A 114 12.11 9.19 9.31
N TYR A 115 13.31 9.73 9.06
CA TYR A 115 13.66 11.10 9.39
C TYR A 115 12.73 12.10 8.70
N TRP A 116 12.50 11.97 7.40
CA TRP A 116 11.64 12.90 6.65
C TRP A 116 10.17 12.79 7.06
N ALA A 117 9.67 11.59 7.37
CA ALA A 117 8.34 11.40 7.90
C ALA A 117 8.18 12.13 9.24
N SER A 118 9.08 11.87 10.18
CA SER A 118 9.08 12.55 11.49
C SER A 118 9.20 14.07 11.36
N LEU A 119 10.10 14.53 10.49
CA LEU A 119 10.30 15.96 10.25
C LEU A 119 9.05 16.62 9.66
N ALA A 120 8.40 15.97 8.69
CA ALA A 120 7.20 16.49 8.05
C ALA A 120 6.01 16.51 9.02
N MET A 121 5.86 15.48 9.85
CA MET A 121 4.80 15.40 10.86
C MET A 121 4.98 16.46 11.95
N ASN A 122 6.22 16.71 12.39
CA ASN A 122 6.50 17.66 13.48
C ASN A 122 6.61 19.12 13.04
N HIS A 123 7.09 19.38 11.81
CA HIS A 123 7.40 20.73 11.34
C HIS A 123 6.66 21.15 10.06
N GLY A 124 5.86 20.25 9.48
CA GLY A 124 5.01 20.54 8.33
C GLY A 124 5.65 20.29 6.96
N ARG A 125 4.82 20.43 5.93
CA ARG A 125 5.13 20.06 4.53
C ARG A 125 6.22 20.92 3.88
N ASP A 126 6.35 22.18 4.28
CA ASP A 126 7.36 23.08 3.71
C ASP A 126 8.78 22.67 4.10
N VAL A 127 8.94 22.08 5.30
CA VAL A 127 10.24 21.55 5.74
C VAL A 127 10.58 20.29 4.96
N LEU A 128 9.61 19.40 4.75
CA LEU A 128 9.77 18.22 3.89
C LEU A 128 10.21 18.62 2.47
N ALA A 129 9.55 19.59 1.86
CA ALA A 129 9.89 20.04 0.50
C ALA A 129 11.35 20.50 0.38
N ARG A 130 11.84 21.25 1.39
CA ARG A 130 13.24 21.73 1.43
C ARG A 130 14.24 20.61 1.63
N GLU A 131 13.94 19.64 2.50
CA GLU A 131 14.83 18.50 2.71
C GLU A 131 14.90 17.59 1.47
N LEU A 132 13.78 17.38 0.79
CA LEU A 132 13.75 16.65 -0.47
C LEU A 132 14.58 17.36 -1.54
N ASP A 133 14.41 18.67 -1.71
CA ASP A 133 15.22 19.48 -2.64
C ASP A 133 16.72 19.39 -2.35
N ARG A 134 17.10 19.34 -1.06
CA ARG A 134 18.50 19.23 -0.63
C ARG A 134 19.12 17.86 -0.89
N LYS A 135 18.32 16.79 -0.84
CA LYS A 135 18.82 15.39 -0.77
C LYS A 135 18.44 14.54 -1.98
N THR A 136 17.42 14.94 -2.70
CA THR A 136 16.93 14.29 -3.91
C THR A 136 17.15 15.29 -5.02
N SER A 137 17.85 14.94 -6.10
CA SER A 137 18.12 15.85 -7.23
C SER A 137 16.87 16.26 -8.03
N ILE A 138 15.70 16.18 -7.39
CA ILE A 138 14.39 16.57 -7.88
C ILE A 138 14.32 18.11 -7.89
N PRO A 139 13.83 18.74 -8.97
CA PRO A 139 13.64 20.18 -9.01
C PRO A 139 12.73 20.69 -7.88
N SER A 140 13.07 21.82 -7.25
CA SER A 140 12.36 22.36 -6.09
C SER A 140 10.85 22.58 -6.32
N ALA A 141 10.44 22.89 -7.56
CA ALA A 141 9.03 22.99 -7.93
C ALA A 141 8.28 21.66 -7.80
N VAL A 142 8.94 20.54 -8.16
CA VAL A 142 8.40 19.18 -8.01
C VAL A 142 8.38 18.77 -6.54
N CYS A 143 9.44 19.05 -5.77
CA CYS A 143 9.47 18.80 -4.32
C CYS A 143 8.32 19.50 -3.58
N ARG A 144 8.08 20.78 -3.88
CA ARG A 144 6.97 21.55 -3.29
C ARG A 144 5.60 20.97 -3.65
N ARG A 145 5.38 20.65 -4.93
CA ARG A 145 4.14 20.01 -5.38
C ARG A 145 3.91 18.67 -4.70
N PHE A 146 4.96 17.84 -4.65
CA PHE A 146 4.93 16.55 -3.98
C PHE A 146 4.54 16.70 -2.51
N ALA A 147 5.29 17.50 -1.74
CA ALA A 147 5.04 17.70 -0.31
C ALA A 147 3.64 18.28 -0.05
N ALA A 148 3.15 19.19 -0.90
CA ALA A 148 1.80 19.75 -0.78
C ALA A 148 0.71 18.68 -1.00
N SER A 149 0.91 17.76 -1.95
CA SER A 149 -0.04 16.69 -2.27
C SER A 149 0.05 15.47 -1.35
N PHE A 150 1.18 15.27 -0.68
CA PHE A 150 1.42 14.12 0.17
C PHE A 150 0.62 14.23 1.48
N SER A 151 -0.17 13.20 1.80
CA SER A 151 -0.84 13.14 3.10
C SER A 151 0.20 12.83 4.17
N LEU A 152 0.16 13.56 5.28
CA LEU A 152 0.97 13.33 6.48
C LEU A 152 0.19 12.61 7.57
N GLU A 153 -1.09 12.30 7.33
CA GLU A 153 -1.89 11.57 8.30
C GLU A 153 -1.38 10.12 8.37
N PRO A 154 -1.02 9.62 9.55
CA PRO A 154 -0.69 8.21 9.72
C PRO A 154 -1.89 7.36 9.30
N LYS A 155 -1.59 6.20 8.72
CA LYS A 155 -2.60 5.24 8.29
C LYS A 155 -2.32 3.90 8.95
N SER A 156 -3.37 3.27 9.45
CA SER A 156 -3.38 1.87 9.79
C SER A 156 -4.55 1.17 9.12
N PHE A 157 -4.60 -0.15 9.20
CA PHE A 157 -5.80 -0.90 8.86
C PHE A 157 -6.70 -1.00 10.08
N ASN A 158 -8.00 -1.17 9.85
CA ASN A 158 -8.95 -1.57 10.88
C ASN A 158 -8.49 -2.86 11.60
N LYS A 159 -7.95 -2.69 12.82
CA LYS A 159 -7.19 -3.73 13.53
C LYS A 159 -7.97 -5.05 13.70
N GLU A 160 -9.26 -4.97 13.99
CA GLU A 160 -10.13 -6.13 14.20
C GLU A 160 -10.34 -6.96 12.92
N MET A 161 -10.69 -6.29 11.81
CA MET A 161 -10.91 -6.99 10.54
C MET A 161 -9.60 -7.51 9.95
N LEU A 162 -8.50 -6.75 10.10
CA LEU A 162 -7.17 -7.21 9.70
C LEU A 162 -6.80 -8.49 10.46
N ALA A 163 -6.98 -8.50 11.79
CA ALA A 163 -6.68 -9.69 12.60
C ALA A 163 -7.51 -10.90 12.17
N THR A 164 -8.78 -10.68 11.86
CA THR A 164 -9.69 -11.75 11.41
C THR A 164 -9.25 -12.32 10.06
N LEU A 165 -8.88 -11.45 9.09
CA LEU A 165 -8.38 -11.87 7.79
C LEU A 165 -7.00 -12.55 7.90
N ASP A 166 -6.09 -11.99 8.70
CA ASP A 166 -4.74 -12.53 8.91
C ASP A 166 -4.79 -13.94 9.49
N GLU A 167 -5.67 -14.17 10.48
CA GLU A 167 -5.87 -15.51 11.05
C GLU A 167 -6.48 -16.48 10.03
N CYS A 168 -7.47 -16.04 9.26
CA CYS A 168 -8.05 -16.86 8.18
C CYS A 168 -6.98 -17.29 7.15
N LEU A 169 -6.11 -16.36 6.74
CA LEU A 169 -5.04 -16.65 5.78
C LEU A 169 -3.91 -17.50 6.39
N LYS A 170 -3.64 -17.39 7.69
CA LYS A 170 -2.72 -18.29 8.40
C LYS A 170 -3.22 -19.73 8.38
N GLN A 171 -4.49 -19.94 8.71
CA GLN A 171 -5.11 -21.27 8.68
C GLN A 171 -5.07 -21.86 7.27
N LEU A 172 -5.37 -21.05 6.25
CA LEU A 172 -5.21 -21.45 4.85
C LEU A 172 -3.79 -21.93 4.52
N ALA A 173 -2.77 -21.16 4.92
CA ALA A 173 -1.39 -21.51 4.63
C ALA A 173 -0.97 -22.84 5.27
N LEU A 174 -1.47 -23.12 6.49
CA LEU A 174 -1.28 -24.40 7.18
C LEU A 174 -1.93 -25.55 6.40
N ASP A 175 -3.20 -25.37 6.00
CA ASP A 175 -3.96 -26.38 5.24
C ASP A 175 -3.30 -26.72 3.90
N CYS A 176 -2.67 -25.73 3.25
CA CYS A 176 -1.96 -25.91 1.99
C CYS A 176 -0.50 -26.38 2.13
N GLN A 177 0.02 -26.58 3.35
CA GLN A 177 1.42 -26.94 3.62
C GLN A 177 2.44 -25.94 3.04
N ILE A 178 2.13 -24.64 3.06
CA ILE A 178 2.99 -23.57 2.50
C ILE A 178 3.84 -22.89 3.59
N LEU A 179 3.98 -23.51 4.78
CA LEU A 179 4.79 -23.00 5.89
C LEU A 179 6.11 -23.74 6.06
#